data_AF-A0A2E7FDP3-F1
#
_entry.id   AF-A0A2E7FDP3-F1
#
_cell.length_a   1.000
_cell.length_b   1.000
_cell.length_c   1.000
_cell.angle_alpha   90.00
_cell.angle_beta   90.00
_cell.angle_gamma   90.00
#
_symmetry.space_group_name_H-M   'P 1'
#
loop_
_entity.id
_entity.type
_entity.pdbx_description
1 polymer ?
#
loop_
_entity_poly.entity_id
_entity_poly.type
_entity_poly.pdbx_seq_one_letter_code
_entity_poly.pdbx_strand_id
1 'polypeptide(L)'
;MIQSNFIKSIKTSLYLFIFIFLSSCLSEYDRTVRKEMSLNKNYTDLIFGMEIGQSQQKFYKDCWELNRKKLVNQGSGNQFVRHVLDSISPIYNPKKSRMELLFYGIFDDRRILTGMKMRISYLGWSPWVKELQKDSLLEEGMNIMDQLFPGNSFFEINKEINGLPVMVKIDGNRQITAYVYSIRYVEILIEDLNSKFKKQ
;
A
#
# COMPACT_ATOMS: atom_id res chain seq x y z
N MET A 1 -29.26 43.76 -38.79
CA MET A 1 -28.90 42.33 -38.92
C MET A 1 -27.56 41.96 -38.25
N ILE A 2 -26.62 42.89 -38.05
CA ILE A 2 -25.27 42.61 -37.51
C ILE A 2 -25.25 42.30 -35.99
N GLN A 3 -26.10 42.95 -35.18
CA GLN A 3 -26.13 42.73 -33.72
C GLN A 3 -26.61 41.32 -33.30
N SER A 4 -27.48 40.68 -34.09
CA SER A 4 -28.04 39.35 -33.77
C SER A 4 -26.99 38.24 -33.85
N ASN A 5 -26.09 38.32 -34.84
CA ASN A 5 -25.02 37.35 -35.04
C ASN A 5 -23.89 37.51 -34.00
N PHE A 6 -23.63 38.75 -33.55
CA PHE A 6 -22.65 39.03 -32.50
C PHE A 6 -23.08 38.48 -31.14
N ILE A 7 -24.35 38.65 -30.75
CA ILE A 7 -24.91 38.10 -29.50
C ILE A 7 -24.97 36.56 -29.55
N LYS A 8 -25.28 35.96 -30.71
CA LYS A 8 -25.19 34.49 -30.89
C LYS A 8 -23.76 33.99 -30.73
N SER A 9 -22.77 34.68 -31.33
CA SER A 9 -21.35 34.35 -31.23
C SER A 9 -20.81 34.44 -29.79
N ILE A 10 -21.25 35.44 -29.01
CA ILE A 10 -20.93 35.59 -27.59
C ILE A 10 -21.54 34.45 -26.77
N LYS A 11 -22.80 34.09 -27.03
CA LYS A 11 -23.46 32.97 -26.34
C LYS A 11 -22.77 31.63 -26.62
N THR A 12 -22.41 31.33 -27.88
CA THR A 12 -21.66 30.12 -28.22
C THR A 12 -20.24 30.10 -27.61
N SER A 13 -19.56 31.26 -27.55
CA SER A 13 -18.26 31.38 -26.89
C SER A 13 -18.36 31.15 -25.37
N LEU A 14 -19.44 31.63 -24.73
CA LEU A 14 -19.70 31.44 -23.30
C LEU A 14 -19.96 29.96 -22.95
N TYR A 15 -20.70 29.23 -23.79
CA TYR A 15 -20.90 27.78 -23.61
C TYR A 15 -19.60 26.98 -23.78
N LEU A 16 -18.72 27.40 -24.70
CA LEU A 16 -17.42 26.78 -24.89
C LEU A 16 -16.49 27.02 -23.68
N PHE A 17 -16.54 28.21 -23.09
CA PHE A 17 -15.76 28.56 -21.90
C PHE A 17 -16.24 27.82 -20.63
N ILE A 18 -17.55 27.64 -20.46
CA ILE A 18 -18.14 26.87 -19.35
C ILE A 18 -17.78 25.38 -19.44
N PHE A 19 -17.64 24.82 -20.65
CA PHE A 19 -17.24 23.42 -20.83
C PHE A 19 -15.77 23.15 -20.45
N ILE A 20 -14.89 24.14 -20.60
CA ILE A 20 -13.47 24.04 -20.23
C ILE A 20 -13.29 24.01 -18.71
N PHE A 21 -14.15 24.69 -17.94
CA PHE A 21 -14.09 24.73 -16.48
C PHE A 21 -14.59 23.45 -15.77
N LEU A 22 -15.28 22.55 -16.47
CA LEU A 22 -15.72 21.27 -15.89
C LEU A 22 -14.66 20.17 -15.99
N SER A 23 -13.51 20.49 -16.58
CA SER A 23 -12.39 19.55 -16.75
C SER A 23 -11.37 19.74 -15.63
N SER A 24 -11.37 18.80 -14.69
CA SER A 24 -10.30 18.51 -13.73
C SER A 24 -10.44 19.10 -12.32
N CYS A 25 -11.07 18.31 -11.45
CA CYS A 25 -10.66 18.20 -10.07
C CYS A 25 -10.47 16.71 -9.76
N LEU A 26 -9.36 16.14 -10.24
CA LEU A 26 -8.95 14.79 -9.87
C LEU A 26 -7.78 14.91 -8.92
N SER A 27 -7.86 14.22 -7.79
CA SER A 27 -6.72 14.15 -6.86
C SER A 27 -5.52 13.47 -7.54
N GLU A 28 -4.33 13.67 -7.01
CA GLU A 28 -3.15 12.91 -7.44
C GLU A 28 -3.37 11.39 -7.33
N TYR A 29 -4.05 10.96 -6.26
CA TYR A 29 -4.45 9.57 -6.07
C TYR A 29 -5.34 9.08 -7.23
N ASP A 30 -6.42 9.79 -7.56
CA ASP A 30 -7.35 9.36 -8.61
C ASP A 30 -6.68 9.29 -9.99
N ARG A 31 -5.80 10.26 -10.29
CA ARG A 31 -5.01 10.27 -11.53
C ARG A 31 -4.09 9.07 -11.60
N THR A 32 -3.41 8.75 -10.49
CA THR A 32 -2.46 7.64 -10.42
C THR A 32 -3.18 6.30 -10.53
N VAL A 33 -4.28 6.08 -9.78
CA VAL A 33 -5.12 4.88 -9.91
C VAL A 33 -5.56 4.67 -11.35
N ARG A 34 -6.14 5.70 -11.99
CA ARG A 34 -6.63 5.56 -13.37
C ARG A 34 -5.53 5.23 -14.35
N LYS A 35 -4.39 5.93 -14.24
CA LYS A 35 -3.21 5.68 -15.06
C LYS A 35 -2.73 4.24 -14.90
N GLU A 36 -2.46 3.80 -13.68
CA GLU A 36 -1.91 2.47 -13.41
C GLU A 36 -2.88 1.34 -13.77
N MET A 37 -4.17 1.48 -13.45
CA MET A 37 -5.18 0.49 -13.82
C MET A 37 -5.33 0.36 -15.35
N SER A 38 -5.16 1.45 -16.11
CA SER A 38 -5.20 1.40 -17.58
C SER A 38 -4.01 0.67 -18.22
N LEU A 39 -2.92 0.46 -17.48
CA LEU A 39 -1.76 -0.32 -17.97
C LEU A 39 -2.07 -1.82 -18.03
N ASN A 40 -3.17 -2.28 -17.42
CA ASN A 40 -3.58 -3.69 -17.34
C ASN A 40 -2.48 -4.63 -16.81
N LYS A 41 -1.57 -4.10 -15.98
CA LYS A 41 -0.56 -4.91 -15.29
C LYS A 41 -1.19 -5.54 -14.05
N ASN A 42 -1.13 -6.87 -13.98
CA ASN A 42 -1.66 -7.64 -12.87
C ASN A 42 -0.52 -8.25 -12.05
N TYR A 43 -0.36 -7.74 -10.83
CA TYR A 43 0.63 -8.15 -9.86
C TYR A 43 -0.05 -8.92 -8.73
N THR A 44 0.25 -10.21 -8.61
CA THR A 44 -0.33 -11.10 -7.60
C THR A 44 0.65 -11.46 -6.50
N ASP A 45 1.95 -11.38 -6.75
CA ASP A 45 2.98 -11.83 -5.82
C ASP A 45 2.97 -11.06 -4.50
N LEU A 46 3.26 -11.77 -3.42
CA LEU A 46 3.46 -11.26 -2.06
C LEU A 46 4.73 -11.92 -1.48
N ILE A 47 5.13 -11.51 -0.27
CA ILE A 47 6.29 -12.10 0.42
C ILE A 47 6.14 -13.62 0.61
N PHE A 48 7.27 -14.31 0.71
CA PHE A 48 7.33 -15.77 0.90
C PHE A 48 6.64 -16.61 -0.18
N GLY A 49 6.46 -16.08 -1.40
CA GLY A 49 5.80 -16.79 -2.49
C GLY A 49 4.29 -16.98 -2.28
N MET A 50 3.69 -16.17 -1.41
CA MET A 50 2.24 -16.06 -1.31
C MET A 50 1.71 -15.24 -2.49
N GLU A 51 0.47 -15.48 -2.91
CA GLU A 51 -0.11 -14.82 -4.07
C GLU A 51 -1.56 -14.41 -3.81
N ILE A 52 -1.93 -13.19 -4.22
CA ILE A 52 -3.32 -12.75 -4.34
C ILE A 52 -4.09 -13.76 -5.21
N GLY A 53 -5.31 -14.10 -4.79
CA GLY A 53 -6.15 -15.10 -5.43
C GLY A 53 -6.08 -16.49 -4.79
N GLN A 54 -5.09 -16.76 -3.92
CA GLN A 54 -5.07 -18.03 -3.20
C GLN A 54 -6.13 -18.12 -2.10
N SER A 55 -6.54 -19.34 -1.77
CA SER A 55 -7.49 -19.56 -0.67
C SER A 55 -6.85 -19.29 0.69
N GLN A 56 -7.67 -18.90 1.67
CA GLN A 56 -7.27 -18.79 3.07
C GLN A 56 -6.67 -20.10 3.61
N GLN A 57 -7.19 -21.25 3.18
CA GLN A 57 -6.64 -22.56 3.55
C GLN A 57 -5.21 -22.72 3.03
N LYS A 58 -4.94 -22.33 1.78
CA LYS A 58 -3.58 -22.37 1.23
C LYS A 58 -2.66 -21.41 1.99
N PHE A 59 -3.10 -20.18 2.27
CA PHE A 59 -2.32 -19.23 3.07
C PHE A 59 -1.91 -19.83 4.43
N TYR A 60 -2.82 -20.47 5.17
CA TYR A 60 -2.48 -21.10 6.45
C TYR A 60 -1.53 -22.28 6.29
N LYS A 61 -1.71 -23.08 5.24
CA LYS A 61 -0.77 -24.17 4.92
C LYS A 61 0.63 -23.62 4.66
N ASP A 62 0.75 -22.58 3.84
CA ASP A 62 2.04 -21.94 3.54
C ASP A 62 2.69 -21.40 4.83
N CYS A 63 1.91 -20.71 5.68
CA CYS A 63 2.39 -20.23 6.99
C CYS A 63 2.91 -21.38 7.88
N TRP A 64 2.20 -22.50 7.91
CA TRP A 64 2.61 -23.69 8.66
C TRP A 64 3.91 -24.30 8.10
N GLU A 65 4.05 -24.35 6.77
CA GLU A 65 5.28 -24.81 6.12
C GLU A 65 6.48 -23.91 6.41
N LEU A 66 6.28 -22.58 6.38
CA LEU A 66 7.30 -21.60 6.76
C LEU A 66 7.71 -21.78 8.23
N ASN A 67 6.75 -22.06 9.13
CA ASN A 67 7.02 -22.31 10.54
C ASN A 67 7.86 -23.57 10.74
N ARG A 68 7.52 -24.68 10.05
CA ARG A 68 8.34 -25.91 10.06
C ARG A 68 9.78 -25.66 9.60
N LYS A 69 9.96 -24.78 8.62
CA LYS A 69 11.27 -24.32 8.13
C LYS A 69 11.97 -23.33 9.07
N LYS A 70 11.37 -22.98 10.20
CA LYS A 70 11.84 -21.98 11.17
C LYS A 70 12.05 -20.58 10.57
N LEU A 71 11.39 -20.29 9.45
CA LEU A 71 11.41 -18.97 8.82
C LEU A 71 10.46 -18.01 9.53
N VAL A 72 9.35 -18.51 10.05
CA VAL A 72 8.37 -17.69 10.77
C VAL A 72 7.98 -18.32 12.08
N ASN A 73 7.47 -17.52 13.00
CA ASN A 73 6.84 -17.97 14.24
C ASN A 73 5.54 -17.20 14.49
N GLN A 74 4.91 -17.45 15.63
CA GLN A 74 3.68 -16.77 16.01
C GLN A 74 4.02 -15.37 16.55
N GLY A 75 3.32 -14.34 16.05
CA GLY A 75 3.41 -12.98 16.57
C GLY A 75 2.59 -12.79 17.85
N SER A 76 2.78 -11.63 18.49
CA SER A 76 2.03 -11.27 19.70
C SER A 76 0.51 -11.31 19.48
N GLY A 77 -0.22 -11.81 20.47
CA GLY A 77 -1.68 -11.92 20.45
C GLY A 77 -2.23 -12.98 19.50
N ASN A 78 -1.40 -13.83 18.89
CA ASN A 78 -1.80 -14.90 17.97
C ASN A 78 -2.57 -14.42 16.72
N GLN A 79 -2.48 -13.13 16.39
CA GLN A 79 -3.18 -12.52 15.26
C GLN A 79 -2.32 -12.42 13.99
N PHE A 80 -1.00 -12.50 14.13
CA PHE A 80 -0.05 -12.31 13.04
C PHE A 80 0.97 -13.44 12.98
N VAL A 81 1.44 -13.69 11.76
CA VAL A 81 2.67 -14.45 11.55
C VAL A 81 3.84 -13.50 11.70
N ARG A 82 4.90 -13.93 12.38
CA ARG A 82 6.07 -13.11 12.68
C ARG A 82 7.30 -13.65 11.96
N HIS A 83 8.04 -12.76 11.33
CA HIS A 83 9.36 -12.99 10.76
C HIS A 83 10.35 -11.96 11.32
N VAL A 84 11.62 -12.35 11.45
CA VAL A 84 12.71 -11.42 11.80
C VAL A 84 13.45 -11.06 10.52
N LEU A 85 13.50 -9.77 10.23
CA LEU A 85 14.36 -9.22 9.19
C LEU A 85 15.75 -9.01 9.80
N ASP A 86 16.72 -9.78 9.33
CA ASP A 86 18.14 -9.69 9.67
C ASP A 86 18.99 -10.10 8.45
N SER A 87 20.31 -10.20 8.62
CA SER A 87 21.25 -10.38 7.50
C SER A 87 21.08 -11.68 6.71
N ILE A 88 20.33 -12.65 7.24
CA ILE A 88 20.06 -13.94 6.60
C ILE A 88 18.59 -14.10 6.20
N SER A 89 17.78 -13.04 6.30
CA SER A 89 16.39 -13.08 5.90
C SER A 89 16.28 -13.41 4.40
N PRO A 90 15.37 -14.31 3.99
CA PRO A 90 15.19 -14.62 2.57
C PRO A 90 14.40 -13.55 1.81
N ILE A 91 13.83 -12.55 2.50
CA ILE A 91 12.98 -11.53 1.87
C ILE A 91 13.58 -10.13 1.92
N TYR A 92 14.25 -9.74 3.01
CA TYR A 92 14.87 -8.42 3.12
C TYR A 92 15.94 -8.39 4.20
N ASN A 93 17.11 -7.86 3.85
CA ASN A 93 18.28 -7.79 4.73
C ASN A 93 18.50 -6.34 5.20
N PRO A 94 18.07 -5.96 6.41
CA PRO A 94 18.28 -4.62 6.93
C PRO A 94 19.78 -4.37 7.17
N LYS A 95 20.26 -3.20 6.76
CA LYS A 95 21.69 -2.83 6.90
C LYS A 95 22.06 -2.36 8.31
N LYS A 96 21.09 -1.82 9.06
CA LYS A 96 21.34 -1.13 10.33
C LYS A 96 20.91 -1.96 11.54
N SER A 97 19.63 -2.31 11.60
CA SER A 97 19.00 -2.88 12.78
C SER A 97 18.08 -4.04 12.40
N ARG A 98 18.07 -5.08 13.23
CA ARG A 98 17.11 -6.18 13.06
C ARG A 98 15.68 -5.67 13.29
N MET A 99 14.76 -6.15 12.48
CA MET A 99 13.37 -5.69 12.52
C MET A 99 12.42 -6.88 12.70
N GLU A 100 11.29 -6.60 13.32
CA GLU A 100 10.15 -7.48 13.38
C GLU A 100 9.23 -7.15 12.21
N LEU A 101 8.90 -8.17 11.42
CA LEU A 101 7.83 -8.13 10.44
C LEU A 101 6.69 -9.03 10.90
N LEU A 102 5.54 -8.42 11.19
CA LEU A 102 4.28 -9.11 11.40
C LEU A 102 3.48 -9.07 10.11
N PHE A 103 2.86 -10.16 9.68
CA PHE A 103 2.00 -10.16 8.51
C PHE A 103 0.79 -11.08 8.65
N TYR A 104 -0.28 -10.75 7.93
CA TYR A 104 -1.51 -11.53 7.86
C TYR A 104 -2.25 -11.27 6.55
N GLY A 105 -2.94 -12.28 6.03
CA GLY A 105 -3.73 -12.17 4.81
C GLY A 105 -5.00 -11.34 4.98
N ILE A 106 -5.36 -10.55 3.97
CA ILE A 106 -6.65 -9.87 3.84
C ILE A 106 -7.51 -10.71 2.90
N PHE A 107 -8.68 -11.13 3.36
CA PHE A 107 -9.54 -12.06 2.62
C PHE A 107 -10.87 -11.42 2.22
N ASP A 108 -11.41 -11.80 1.07
CA ASP A 108 -12.80 -11.53 0.69
C ASP A 108 -13.78 -12.47 1.42
N ASP A 109 -15.08 -12.26 1.19
CA ASP A 109 -16.14 -13.04 1.83
C ASP A 109 -16.13 -14.52 1.39
N ARG A 110 -15.48 -14.83 0.27
CA ARG A 110 -15.24 -16.19 -0.23
C ARG A 110 -13.94 -16.78 0.26
N ARG A 111 -13.26 -16.10 1.21
CA ARG A 111 -11.98 -16.51 1.81
C ARG A 111 -10.85 -16.60 0.79
N ILE A 112 -10.88 -15.73 -0.22
CA ILE A 112 -9.81 -15.56 -1.20
C ILE A 112 -8.91 -14.40 -0.77
N LEU A 113 -7.60 -14.60 -0.82
CA LEU A 113 -6.60 -13.60 -0.46
C LEU A 113 -6.65 -12.43 -1.46
N THR A 114 -7.03 -11.24 -1.00
CA THR A 114 -7.10 -10.00 -1.82
C THR A 114 -6.02 -9.00 -1.46
N GLY A 115 -5.18 -9.31 -0.47
CA GLY A 115 -4.14 -8.42 0.01
C GLY A 115 -3.42 -8.96 1.24
N MET A 116 -2.53 -8.15 1.78
CA MET A 116 -1.75 -8.48 2.97
C MET A 116 -1.61 -7.26 3.88
N LYS A 117 -1.87 -7.46 5.17
CA LYS A 117 -1.57 -6.48 6.22
C LYS A 117 -0.24 -6.83 6.85
N MET A 118 0.62 -5.84 7.01
CA MET A 118 1.95 -5.98 7.58
C MET A 118 2.18 -4.92 8.67
N ARG A 119 2.97 -5.26 9.69
CA ARG A 119 3.50 -4.29 10.65
C ARG A 119 5.00 -4.47 10.80
N ILE A 120 5.71 -3.37 10.74
CA ILE A 120 7.16 -3.33 10.86
C ILE A 120 7.53 -2.56 12.13
N SER A 121 8.49 -3.08 12.88
CA SER A 121 9.11 -2.36 14.01
C SER A 121 10.56 -2.80 14.21
N TYR A 122 11.37 -1.98 14.86
CA TYR A 122 12.71 -2.39 15.26
C TYR A 122 12.63 -3.36 16.45
N LEU A 123 13.41 -4.45 16.44
CA LEU A 123 13.42 -5.39 17.57
C LEU A 123 14.01 -4.77 18.84
N GLY A 124 14.98 -3.88 18.70
CA GLY A 124 15.57 -3.11 19.79
C GLY A 124 14.76 -1.88 20.21
N TRP A 125 13.50 -1.76 19.76
CA TRP A 125 12.68 -0.59 20.05
C TRP A 125 12.53 -0.36 21.55
N SER A 126 12.74 0.90 21.93
CA SER A 126 12.60 1.42 23.28
C SER A 126 12.14 2.88 23.18
N PRO A 127 11.24 3.35 24.05
CA PRO A 127 10.72 4.72 23.98
C PRO A 127 11.78 5.81 24.15
N TRP A 128 12.99 5.44 24.59
CA TRP A 128 14.10 6.35 24.88
C TRP A 128 15.09 6.53 23.71
N VAL A 129 14.97 5.76 22.62
CA VAL A 129 15.94 5.79 21.50
C VAL A 129 15.38 6.61 20.34
N LYS A 130 15.91 7.83 20.17
CA LYS A 130 15.44 8.79 19.15
C LYS A 130 15.57 8.27 17.71
N GLU A 131 16.58 7.45 17.44
CA GLU A 131 16.82 6.85 16.11
C GLU A 131 15.79 5.78 15.72
N LEU A 132 14.99 5.30 16.69
CA LEU A 132 13.90 4.35 16.49
C LEU A 132 12.52 5.03 16.54
N GLN A 133 12.49 6.34 16.29
CA GLN A 133 11.25 7.12 16.24
C GLN A 133 10.46 6.88 14.95
N LYS A 134 9.16 7.18 15.06
CA LYS A 134 8.11 6.88 14.10
C LYS A 134 8.37 7.36 12.66
N ASP A 135 9.04 8.50 12.48
CA ASP A 135 9.30 9.09 11.16
C ASP A 135 10.36 8.28 10.39
N SER A 136 11.47 7.94 11.07
CA SER A 136 12.54 7.06 10.54
C SER A 136 12.01 5.66 10.21
N LEU A 137 11.07 5.15 11.02
CA LEU A 137 10.47 3.84 10.77
C LEU A 137 9.53 3.85 9.55
N LEU A 138 8.82 4.95 9.29
CA LEU A 138 7.96 5.07 8.11
C LEU A 138 8.79 5.06 6.83
N GLU A 139 9.87 5.84 6.80
CA GLU A 139 10.82 5.85 5.68
C GLU A 139 11.44 4.47 5.44
N GLU A 140 11.92 3.79 6.50
CA GLU A 140 12.45 2.44 6.37
C GLU A 140 11.39 1.44 5.89
N GLY A 141 10.14 1.56 6.37
CA GLY A 141 9.02 0.76 5.89
C GLY A 141 8.76 0.93 4.39
N MET A 142 8.81 2.15 3.87
CA MET A 142 8.69 2.44 2.44
C MET A 142 9.88 1.85 1.66
N ASN A 143 11.11 2.02 2.16
CA ASN A 143 12.32 1.46 1.53
C ASN A 143 12.26 -0.07 1.42
N ILE A 144 11.75 -0.76 2.45
CA ILE A 144 11.52 -2.22 2.40
C ILE A 144 10.52 -2.56 1.30
N MET A 145 9.42 -1.81 1.17
CA MET A 145 8.41 -2.05 0.13
C MET A 145 8.95 -1.79 -1.27
N ASP A 146 9.77 -0.76 -1.47
CA ASP A 146 10.36 -0.45 -2.77
C ASP A 146 11.33 -1.55 -3.23
N GLN A 147 12.03 -2.20 -2.30
CA GLN A 147 12.90 -3.33 -2.62
C GLN A 147 12.12 -4.62 -2.87
N LEU A 148 11.09 -4.91 -2.07
CA LEU A 148 10.27 -6.10 -2.23
C LEU A 148 9.35 -6.03 -3.46
N PHE A 149 8.86 -4.83 -3.76
CA PHE A 149 7.87 -4.57 -4.79
C PHE A 149 8.29 -3.33 -5.59
N PRO A 150 9.27 -3.43 -6.51
CA PRO A 150 9.75 -2.28 -7.28
C PRO A 150 8.67 -1.70 -8.19
N GLY A 151 8.75 -0.40 -8.47
CA GLY A 151 7.80 0.28 -9.36
C GLY A 151 7.84 1.80 -9.19
N ASN A 152 6.66 2.43 -9.10
CA ASN A 152 6.50 3.88 -8.88
C ASN A 152 7.07 4.33 -7.52
N SER A 153 7.09 5.62 -7.21
CA SER A 153 7.46 6.08 -5.86
C SER A 153 6.23 6.25 -4.98
N PHE A 154 6.42 6.19 -3.66
CA PHE A 154 5.40 6.63 -2.72
C PHE A 154 5.11 8.13 -2.87
N PHE A 155 3.84 8.49 -2.76
CA PHE A 155 3.37 9.87 -2.69
C PHE A 155 2.40 10.03 -1.51
N GLU A 156 2.29 11.24 -0.99
CA GLU A 156 1.40 11.56 0.11
C GLU A 156 -0.04 11.72 -0.38
N ILE A 157 -1.00 11.18 0.36
CA ILE A 157 -2.42 11.51 0.16
C ILE A 157 -2.87 12.50 1.24
N ASN A 158 -3.92 13.27 0.95
CA ASN A 158 -4.51 14.21 1.90
C ASN A 158 -5.26 13.48 3.04
N LYS A 159 -4.49 12.81 3.89
CA LYS A 159 -4.92 12.05 5.06
C LYS A 159 -3.73 11.86 5.99
N GLU A 160 -3.96 12.11 7.27
CA GLU A 160 -2.99 11.84 8.32
C GLU A 160 -3.49 10.77 9.29
N ILE A 161 -2.56 10.00 9.85
CA ILE A 161 -2.80 9.07 10.95
C ILE A 161 -1.73 9.32 12.00
N ASN A 162 -2.13 9.54 13.26
CA ASN A 162 -1.23 9.85 14.37
C ASN A 162 -0.33 11.08 14.10
N GLY A 163 -0.87 12.08 13.39
CA GLY A 163 -0.19 13.34 13.05
C GLY A 163 0.94 13.19 12.04
N LEU A 164 0.88 12.15 11.20
CA LEU A 164 1.83 11.91 10.12
C LEU A 164 1.08 11.53 8.84
N PRO A 165 1.66 11.83 7.66
CA PRO A 165 1.02 11.58 6.38
C PRO A 165 0.84 10.08 6.13
N VAL A 166 -0.22 9.76 5.39
CA VAL A 166 -0.39 8.44 4.79
C VAL A 166 0.29 8.44 3.43
N MET A 167 1.22 7.51 3.25
CA MET A 167 2.00 7.36 2.02
C MET A 167 1.39 6.23 1.18
N VAL A 168 1.26 6.46 -0.12
CA VAL A 168 0.68 5.50 -1.06
C VAL A 168 1.59 5.31 -2.26
N LYS A 169 1.77 4.07 -2.69
CA LYS A 169 2.37 3.66 -3.96
C LYS A 169 1.38 2.79 -4.72
N ILE A 170 1.30 2.96 -6.03
CA ILE A 170 0.39 2.21 -6.89
C ILE A 170 1.16 1.71 -8.10
N ASP A 171 1.09 0.41 -8.38
CA ASP A 171 1.70 -0.23 -9.54
C ASP A 171 0.69 -1.19 -10.18
N GLY A 172 0.21 -0.88 -11.38
CA GLY A 172 -0.87 -1.64 -12.00
C GLY A 172 -2.10 -1.76 -11.06
N ASN A 173 -2.47 -2.99 -10.72
CA ASN A 173 -3.54 -3.28 -9.75
C ASN A 173 -3.10 -3.32 -8.28
N ARG A 174 -1.81 -3.19 -7.95
CA ARG A 174 -1.31 -3.28 -6.57
C ARG A 174 -1.25 -1.88 -5.95
N GLN A 175 -1.97 -1.67 -4.85
CA GLN A 175 -1.80 -0.50 -3.98
C GLN A 175 -1.02 -0.91 -2.74
N ILE A 176 0.01 -0.15 -2.40
CA ILE A 176 0.75 -0.25 -1.13
C ILE A 176 0.52 1.04 -0.35
N THR A 177 -0.08 0.93 0.83
CA THR A 177 -0.32 2.07 1.74
C THR A 177 0.54 1.89 2.98
N ALA A 178 1.30 2.91 3.36
CA ALA A 178 2.15 2.92 4.55
C ALA A 178 1.79 4.10 5.47
N TYR A 179 1.67 3.84 6.77
CA TYR A 179 1.44 4.88 7.76
C TYR A 179 1.88 4.45 9.16
N VAL A 180 2.10 5.42 10.04
CA VAL A 180 2.44 5.17 11.44
C VAL A 180 1.18 4.70 12.19
N TYR A 181 1.14 3.42 12.54
CA TYR A 181 0.04 2.83 13.31
C TYR A 181 0.15 3.13 14.80
N SER A 182 1.38 3.11 15.33
CA SER A 182 1.68 3.50 16.70
C SER A 182 3.12 3.97 16.83
N ILE A 183 3.52 4.42 18.02
CA ILE A 183 4.91 4.79 18.32
C ILE A 183 5.93 3.67 18.06
N ARG A 184 5.47 2.42 17.99
CA ARG A 184 6.32 1.24 17.76
C ARG A 184 6.19 0.70 16.34
N TYR A 185 5.02 0.81 15.71
CA TYR A 185 4.72 0.12 14.47
C TYR A 185 4.35 1.07 13.33
N VAL A 186 4.93 0.80 12.17
CA VAL A 186 4.39 1.22 10.88
C VAL A 186 3.54 0.09 10.35
N GLU A 187 2.33 0.42 9.89
CA GLU A 187 1.44 -0.52 9.23
C GLU A 187 1.51 -0.32 7.72
N ILE A 188 1.56 -1.43 7.00
CA ILE A 188 1.59 -1.48 5.55
C ILE A 188 0.43 -2.34 5.09
N LEU A 189 -0.33 -1.84 4.12
CA LEU A 189 -1.43 -2.55 3.49
C LEU A 189 -1.12 -2.72 2.01
N ILE A 190 -1.01 -3.96 1.58
CA ILE A 190 -0.94 -4.33 0.16
C ILE A 190 -2.33 -4.79 -0.25
N GLU A 191 -2.94 -4.14 -1.23
CA GLU A 191 -4.30 -4.40 -1.68
C GLU A 191 -4.36 -4.56 -3.20
N ASP A 192 -5.17 -5.52 -3.66
CA ASP A 192 -5.57 -5.61 -5.07
C ASP A 192 -6.71 -4.63 -5.37
N LEU A 193 -6.43 -3.63 -6.20
CA LEU A 193 -7.38 -2.63 -6.65
C LEU A 193 -8.55 -3.24 -7.43
N ASN A 194 -8.35 -4.34 -8.16
CA ASN A 194 -9.46 -5.03 -8.84
C ASN A 194 -10.49 -5.53 -7.82
N SER A 195 -10.02 -6.09 -6.71
CA SER A 195 -10.87 -6.54 -5.62
C SER A 195 -11.47 -5.37 -4.82
N LYS A 196 -10.69 -4.31 -4.62
CA LYS A 196 -11.11 -3.11 -3.87
C LYS A 196 -12.25 -2.36 -4.55
N PHE A 197 -12.18 -2.15 -5.86
CA PHE A 197 -13.22 -1.43 -6.61
C PHE A 197 -14.44 -2.29 -6.96
N LYS A 198 -14.34 -3.62 -6.93
CA LYS A 198 -15.51 -4.51 -7.03
C LYS A 198 -16.43 -4.48 -5.80
N LYS A 199 -15.95 -3.96 -4.66
CA LYS A 199 -16.72 -3.84 -3.42
C LYS A 199 -17.49 -2.51 -3.29
N GLN A 200 -17.54 -1.69 -4.34
CA GLN A 200 -18.34 -0.45 -4.39
C GLN A 200 -19.60 -0.61 -5.23
#